data_AF-A0A9D9S9M9-F1
#
_entry.id   AF-A0A9D9S9M9-F1
#
_cell.length_a   1.000
_cell.length_b   1.000
_cell.length_c   1.000
_cell.angle_alpha   90.00
_cell.angle_beta   90.00
_cell.angle_gamma   90.00
#
_symmetry.space_group_name_H-M   'P 1'
#
loop_
_entity.id
_entity.type
_entity.pdbx_description
1 polymer ?
#
loop_
_entity_poly.entity_id
_entity_poly.type
_entity_poly.pdbx_seq_one_letter_code
_entity_poly.pdbx_strand_id
1 'polypeptide(L)'
;MITREEHAAIRADLASLRKQTVRSRFGEIPASVEYVETLLGRSFSDDDRSLLYSLLIGECSRSQNDELYVDALRRRLRDLPNDPISHAGLAMTLATIGGKHRDEALKLANDAILIAKLENRLVRYCATNLARVALVLDDYESLNSALAELVNDGGFTRSEDSPYEFDFIDHIDTSLVDQELLARYSNLDPR
;
A
#
# COMPACT_ATOMS: atom_id res chain seq x y z
N MET A 1 15.02 -6.35 17.23
CA MET A 1 14.30 -5.08 17.20
C MET A 1 15.29 -3.96 17.01
N ILE A 2 15.25 -3.32 15.85
CA ILE A 2 16.08 -2.19 15.45
C ILE A 2 15.72 -1.00 16.35
N THR A 3 16.72 -0.49 17.06
CA THR A 3 16.59 0.69 17.91
C THR A 3 16.48 1.97 17.08
N ARG A 4 16.06 3.07 17.72
CA ARG A 4 16.01 4.39 17.07
C ARG A 4 17.39 4.86 16.59
N GLU A 5 18.44 4.57 17.35
CA GLU A 5 19.82 4.92 17.03
C GLU A 5 20.31 4.13 15.81
N GLU A 6 20.06 2.81 15.78
CA GLU A 6 20.37 1.96 14.62
C GLU A 6 19.60 2.40 13.39
N HIS A 7 18.30 2.72 13.52
CA HIS A 7 17.50 3.23 12.41
C HIS A 7 18.06 4.55 11.86
N ALA A 8 18.51 5.46 12.72
CA ALA A 8 19.14 6.71 12.29
C ALA A 8 20.47 6.46 11.56
N ALA A 9 21.29 5.53 12.07
CA ALA A 9 22.55 5.13 11.44
C ALA A 9 22.30 4.53 10.04
N ILE A 10 21.35 3.60 9.91
CA ILE A 10 20.95 3.03 8.62
C ILE A 10 20.58 4.15 7.65
N ARG A 11 19.74 5.11 8.05
CA ARG A 11 19.32 6.22 7.17
C ARG A 11 20.49 7.10 6.72
N ALA A 12 21.50 7.30 7.57
CA ALA A 12 22.70 8.04 7.20
C ALA A 12 23.53 7.27 6.15
N ASP A 13 23.69 5.96 6.33
CA ASP A 13 24.37 5.09 5.35
C ASP A 13 23.65 5.10 4.00
N LEU A 14 22.32 4.98 3.98
CA LEU A 14 21.53 5.06 2.75
C LEU A 14 21.80 6.34 1.97
N ALA A 15 21.90 7.48 2.66
CA ALA A 15 22.16 8.76 1.99
C ALA A 15 23.53 8.79 1.28
N SER A 16 24.55 8.14 1.84
CA SER A 16 25.86 7.99 1.22
C SER A 16 25.81 7.05 0.00
N LEU A 17 25.14 5.90 0.17
CA LEU A 17 25.10 4.82 -0.83
C LEU A 17 24.27 5.17 -2.07
N ARG A 18 23.31 6.11 -1.97
CA ARG A 18 22.50 6.57 -3.11
C ARG A 18 23.33 7.14 -4.28
N LYS A 19 24.56 7.59 -4.02
CA LYS A 19 25.45 8.15 -5.05
C LYS A 19 26.22 7.07 -5.83
N GLN A 20 26.15 5.82 -5.38
CA GLN A 20 26.83 4.69 -5.98
C GLN A 20 25.79 3.81 -6.68
N THR A 21 26.16 3.25 -7.83
CA THR A 21 25.31 2.32 -8.56
C THR A 21 25.93 0.93 -8.58
N VAL A 22 25.06 -0.08 -8.56
CA VAL A 22 25.40 -1.49 -8.67
C VAL A 22 24.57 -2.12 -9.78
N ARG A 23 25.11 -3.16 -10.44
CA ARG A 23 24.37 -3.90 -11.47
C ARG A 23 23.49 -4.96 -10.83
N SER A 24 22.23 -4.98 -11.23
CA SER A 24 21.23 -5.96 -10.79
C SER A 24 20.47 -6.56 -11.99
N ARG A 25 19.57 -7.52 -11.72
CA ARG A 25 18.64 -8.04 -12.73
C ARG A 25 17.66 -6.98 -13.27
N PHE A 26 17.49 -5.87 -12.55
CA PHE A 26 16.64 -4.74 -12.93
C PHE A 26 17.43 -3.60 -13.59
N GLY A 27 18.68 -3.86 -13.98
CA GLY A 27 19.60 -2.84 -14.49
C GLY A 27 20.46 -2.21 -13.39
N GLU A 28 20.94 -1.00 -13.64
CA GLU A 28 21.73 -0.24 -12.66
C GLU A 28 20.82 0.38 -11.60
N ILE A 29 21.09 0.06 -10.34
CA ILE A 29 20.29 0.51 -9.19
C ILE A 29 21.19 1.16 -8.15
N PRO A 30 20.67 2.01 -7.25
CA PRO A 30 21.46 2.56 -6.16
C PRO A 30 21.98 1.46 -5.22
N ALA A 31 23.23 1.57 -4.78
CA ALA A 31 23.82 0.63 -3.82
C ALA A 31 23.08 0.58 -2.47
N SER A 32 22.28 1.63 -2.16
CA SER A 32 21.40 1.66 -0.99
C SER A 32 20.35 0.55 -1.01
N VAL A 33 19.90 0.11 -2.20
CA VAL A 33 18.93 -0.99 -2.34
C VAL A 33 19.54 -2.30 -1.86
N GLU A 34 20.70 -2.68 -2.41
CA GLU A 34 21.42 -3.92 -2.05
C GLU A 34 21.81 -3.94 -0.55
N TYR A 35 22.17 -2.79 0.00
CA TYR A 35 22.44 -2.64 1.43
C TYR A 35 21.22 -3.00 2.29
N VAL A 36 20.04 -2.46 1.97
CA VAL A 36 18.81 -2.79 2.72
C VAL A 36 18.42 -4.24 2.51
N GLU A 37 18.59 -4.80 1.31
CA GLU A 37 18.35 -6.22 1.06
C GLU A 37 19.24 -7.13 1.92
N THR A 38 20.50 -6.74 2.11
CA THR A 38 21.44 -7.44 3.00
C THR A 38 20.98 -7.38 4.45
N LEU A 39 20.47 -6.23 4.91
CA LEU A 39 19.90 -6.09 6.25
C LEU A 39 18.64 -6.94 6.42
N LEU A 40 17.75 -6.97 5.43
CA LEU A 40 16.55 -7.82 5.42
C LEU A 40 16.90 -9.30 5.54
N GLY A 41 17.94 -9.76 4.83
CA GLY A 41 18.42 -11.14 4.91
C GLY A 41 18.96 -11.56 6.28
N ARG A 42 19.26 -10.59 7.16
CA ARG A 42 19.73 -10.79 8.53
C ARG A 42 18.66 -10.51 9.59
N SER A 43 17.47 -10.06 9.18
CA SER A 43 16.39 -9.69 10.09
C SER A 43 15.52 -10.89 10.46
N PHE A 44 15.26 -11.04 11.77
CA PHE A 44 14.55 -12.19 12.33
C PHE A 44 13.17 -11.85 12.90
N SER A 45 12.81 -10.58 13.08
CA SER A 45 11.48 -10.19 13.57
C SER A 45 10.68 -9.46 12.51
N ASP A 46 9.35 -9.61 12.57
CA ASP A 46 8.44 -8.99 11.61
C ASP A 46 8.45 -7.46 11.72
N ASP A 47 8.62 -6.91 12.92
CA ASP A 47 8.77 -5.46 13.13
C ASP A 47 10.00 -4.90 12.41
N ASP A 48 11.13 -5.60 12.50
CA ASP A 48 12.38 -5.19 11.86
C ASP A 48 12.26 -5.33 10.35
N ARG A 49 11.61 -6.40 9.87
CA ARG A 49 11.30 -6.57 8.45
C ARG A 49 10.38 -5.47 7.94
N SER A 50 9.31 -5.13 8.65
CA SER A 50 8.37 -4.07 8.28
C SER A 50 9.07 -2.71 8.14
N LEU A 51 9.94 -2.38 9.10
CA LEU A 51 10.75 -1.17 9.06
C LEU A 51 11.72 -1.18 7.87
N LEU A 52 12.48 -2.26 7.69
CA LEU A 52 13.45 -2.37 6.60
C LEU A 52 12.78 -2.40 5.22
N TYR A 53 11.62 -3.03 5.08
CA TYR A 53 10.83 -2.97 3.85
C TYR A 53 10.36 -1.55 3.55
N SER A 54 9.95 -0.79 4.56
CA SER A 54 9.59 0.62 4.38
C SER A 54 10.77 1.45 3.85
N LEU A 55 11.99 1.16 4.32
CA LEU A 55 13.21 1.76 3.77
C LEU A 55 13.49 1.28 2.34
N LEU A 56 13.42 -0.02 2.08
CA LEU A 56 13.68 -0.62 0.76
C LEU A 56 12.73 -0.03 -0.30
N ILE A 57 11.43 -0.03 -0.02
CA ILE A 57 10.38 0.54 -0.89
C ILE A 57 10.69 2.02 -1.17
N GLY A 58 11.12 2.78 -0.16
CA GLY A 58 11.53 4.17 -0.33
C GLY A 58 12.75 4.35 -1.23
N GLU A 59 13.73 3.44 -1.18
CA GLU A 59 14.89 3.47 -2.08
C GLU A 59 14.53 3.03 -3.50
N CYS A 60 13.70 1.99 -3.65
CA CYS A 60 13.21 1.54 -4.95
C CYS A 60 12.38 2.64 -5.66
N SER A 61 11.49 3.33 -4.93
CA SER A 61 10.71 4.46 -5.48
C SER A 61 11.61 5.58 -5.99
N ARG A 62 12.67 5.95 -5.24
CA ARG A 62 13.65 6.97 -5.66
C ARG A 62 14.41 6.59 -6.92
N SER A 63 14.62 5.28 -7.14
CA SER A 63 15.31 4.80 -8.34
C SER A 63 14.49 4.93 -9.62
N GLN A 64 13.19 5.24 -9.51
CA GLN A 64 12.24 5.33 -10.63
C GLN A 64 12.25 4.06 -11.51
N ASN A 65 12.43 2.91 -10.86
CA ASN A 65 12.43 1.60 -11.50
C ASN A 65 11.21 0.81 -11.01
N ASP A 66 10.15 0.83 -11.80
CA ASP A 66 8.86 0.22 -11.45
C ASP A 66 8.97 -1.29 -11.26
N GLU A 67 9.78 -1.98 -12.06
CA GLU A 67 9.97 -3.43 -11.94
C GLU A 67 10.61 -3.80 -10.60
N LEU A 68 11.68 -3.09 -10.20
CA LEU A 68 12.32 -3.26 -8.90
C LEU A 68 11.36 -2.92 -7.76
N TYR A 69 10.60 -1.82 -7.90
CA TYR A 69 9.65 -1.38 -6.88
C TYR A 69 8.54 -2.41 -6.65
N VAL A 70 7.95 -2.93 -7.73
CA VAL A 70 6.93 -3.98 -7.67
C VAL A 70 7.49 -5.29 -7.11
N ASP A 71 8.70 -5.68 -7.47
CA ASP A 71 9.35 -6.88 -6.92
C ASP A 71 9.56 -6.76 -5.40
N ALA A 72 10.01 -5.60 -4.93
CA ALA A 72 10.17 -5.33 -3.50
C ALA A 72 8.83 -5.38 -2.74
N LEU A 73 7.75 -4.83 -3.32
CA LEU A 73 6.40 -4.90 -2.74
C LEU A 73 5.86 -6.34 -2.69
N ARG A 74 6.02 -7.11 -3.77
CA ARG A 74 5.64 -8.54 -3.78
C ARG A 74 6.45 -9.35 -2.77
N ARG A 75 7.73 -9.03 -2.57
CA ARG A 75 8.57 -9.68 -1.56
C ARG A 75 8.11 -9.34 -0.14
N ARG A 76 7.78 -8.08 0.15
CA ARG A 76 7.17 -7.67 1.42
C ARG A 76 5.90 -8.47 1.71
N LEU A 77 5.03 -8.65 0.71
CA LEU A 77 3.80 -9.41 0.86
C LEU A 77 4.03 -10.88 1.24
N ARG A 78 5.05 -11.52 0.65
CA ARG A 78 5.42 -12.90 0.99
C ARG A 78 5.93 -13.04 2.41
N ASP A 79 6.70 -12.06 2.87
CA ASP A 79 7.31 -12.07 4.20
C ASP A 79 6.34 -11.59 5.30
N LEU A 80 5.36 -10.75 4.95
CA LEU A 80 4.36 -10.16 5.84
C LEU A 80 2.93 -10.35 5.27
N PRO A 81 2.44 -11.60 5.15
CA PRO A 81 1.19 -11.89 4.45
C PRO A 81 -0.07 -11.42 5.19
N ASN A 82 0.03 -11.06 6.46
CA ASN A 82 -1.10 -10.56 7.25
C ASN A 82 -1.05 -9.04 7.45
N ASP A 83 -0.19 -8.33 6.71
CA ASP A 83 -0.15 -6.87 6.72
C ASP A 83 -1.10 -6.31 5.63
N PRO A 84 -2.24 -5.71 6.00
CA PRO A 84 -3.18 -5.16 5.03
C PRO A 84 -2.62 -3.93 4.32
N ILE A 85 -1.69 -3.18 4.94
CA ILE A 85 -1.01 -2.05 4.29
C ILE A 85 -0.17 -2.55 3.10
N SER A 86 0.51 -3.68 3.26
CA SER A 86 1.29 -4.30 2.19
C SER A 86 0.42 -4.69 0.99
N HIS A 87 -0.76 -5.26 1.25
CA HIS A 87 -1.73 -5.62 0.22
C HIS A 87 -2.25 -4.38 -0.51
N ALA A 88 -2.74 -3.39 0.23
CA ALA A 88 -3.27 -2.15 -0.33
C ALA A 88 -2.23 -1.38 -1.15
N GLY A 89 -0.99 -1.26 -0.65
CA GLY A 89 0.09 -0.56 -1.32
C GLY A 89 0.51 -1.22 -2.64
N LEU A 90 0.60 -2.56 -2.67
CA LEU A 90 0.87 -3.28 -3.92
C LEU A 90 -0.30 -3.15 -4.90
N ALA A 91 -1.54 -3.27 -4.43
CA ALA A 91 -2.73 -3.11 -5.27
C ALA A 91 -2.74 -1.75 -5.99
N MET A 92 -2.55 -0.65 -5.26
CA MET A 92 -2.52 0.69 -5.84
C MET A 92 -1.37 0.88 -6.85
N THR A 93 -0.20 0.34 -6.52
CA THR A 93 0.95 0.37 -7.43
C THR A 93 0.64 -0.36 -8.75
N LEU A 94 0.12 -1.58 -8.65
CA LEU A 94 -0.23 -2.39 -9.82
C LEU A 94 -1.32 -1.77 -10.68
N ALA A 95 -2.31 -1.12 -10.04
CA ALA A 95 -3.35 -0.38 -10.77
C ALA A 95 -2.76 0.77 -11.60
N THR A 96 -1.76 1.47 -11.05
CA THR A 96 -1.17 2.67 -11.67
C THR A 96 -0.20 2.35 -12.80
N ILE A 97 0.61 1.29 -12.68
CA ILE A 97 1.62 0.92 -13.70
C ILE A 97 1.02 0.29 -14.97
N GLY A 98 -0.31 0.06 -15.02
CA GLY A 98 -1.05 -0.24 -16.25
C GLY A 98 -1.95 -1.48 -16.20
N GLY A 99 -2.90 -1.53 -17.15
CA GLY A 99 -4.03 -2.48 -17.13
C GLY A 99 -3.70 -3.97 -17.18
N LYS A 100 -2.45 -4.37 -17.49
CA LYS A 100 -2.04 -5.79 -17.46
C LYS A 100 -2.18 -6.42 -16.07
N HIS A 101 -2.10 -5.60 -15.02
CA HIS A 101 -2.19 -6.06 -13.63
C HIS A 101 -3.57 -5.82 -13.00
N ARG A 102 -4.61 -5.48 -13.79
CA ARG A 102 -5.96 -5.16 -13.29
C ARG A 102 -6.47 -6.20 -12.29
N ASP A 103 -6.52 -7.46 -12.70
CA ASP A 103 -7.11 -8.53 -11.88
C ASP A 103 -6.30 -8.77 -10.60
N GLU A 104 -4.97 -8.70 -10.69
CA GLU A 104 -4.08 -8.85 -9.54
C GLU A 104 -4.27 -7.69 -8.55
N ALA A 105 -4.38 -6.45 -9.05
CA ALA A 105 -4.59 -5.26 -8.24
C ALA A 105 -5.94 -5.32 -7.49
N LEU A 106 -7.03 -5.63 -8.19
CA LEU A 106 -8.36 -5.77 -7.57
C LEU A 106 -8.40 -6.89 -6.54
N LYS A 107 -7.79 -8.04 -6.85
CA LYS A 107 -7.70 -9.14 -5.90
C LYS A 107 -6.96 -8.72 -4.62
N LEU A 108 -5.79 -8.10 -4.76
CA LEU A 108 -5.00 -7.64 -3.62
C LEU A 108 -5.71 -6.58 -2.78
N ALA A 109 -6.43 -5.65 -3.40
CA ALA A 109 -7.21 -4.64 -2.69
C ALA A 109 -8.34 -5.28 -1.86
N ASN A 110 -9.02 -6.29 -2.41
CA ASN A 110 -10.02 -7.05 -1.67
C ASN A 110 -9.40 -7.89 -0.53
N ASP A 111 -8.29 -8.57 -0.80
CA ASP A 111 -7.54 -9.32 0.22
C ASP A 111 -7.12 -8.40 1.39
N ALA A 112 -6.73 -7.15 1.10
CA ALA A 112 -6.40 -6.16 2.13
C ALA A 112 -7.57 -5.89 3.08
N ILE A 113 -8.79 -5.73 2.57
CA ILE A 113 -10.00 -5.50 3.38
C ILE A 113 -10.31 -6.73 4.23
N LEU A 114 -10.21 -7.93 3.65
CA LEU A 114 -10.45 -9.18 4.37
C LEU A 114 -9.48 -9.34 5.55
N ILE A 115 -8.19 -9.13 5.30
CA ILE A 115 -7.15 -9.17 6.34
C ILE A 115 -7.41 -8.09 7.40
N ALA A 116 -7.70 -6.86 6.99
CA ALA A 116 -8.02 -5.75 7.89
C ALA A 116 -9.20 -6.07 8.83
N LYS A 117 -10.25 -6.72 8.31
CA LYS A 117 -11.40 -7.15 9.10
C LYS A 117 -11.03 -8.27 10.09
N LEU A 118 -10.23 -9.25 9.65
CA LEU A 118 -9.78 -10.36 10.50
C LEU A 118 -8.89 -9.86 11.65
N GLU A 119 -7.98 -8.94 11.36
CA GLU A 119 -7.09 -8.31 12.33
C GLU A 119 -7.77 -7.18 13.13
N ASN A 120 -9.02 -6.86 12.80
CA ASN A 120 -9.80 -5.77 13.38
C ASN A 120 -9.02 -4.43 13.43
N ARG A 121 -8.42 -4.05 12.30
CA ARG A 121 -7.66 -2.79 12.14
C ARG A 121 -7.65 -2.35 10.68
N LEU A 122 -7.58 -1.04 10.42
CA LEU A 122 -7.35 -0.46 9.09
C LEU A 122 -8.42 -0.79 8.03
N VAL A 123 -9.66 -1.09 8.45
CA VAL A 123 -10.73 -1.47 7.52
C VAL A 123 -11.06 -0.28 6.61
N ARG A 124 -11.22 0.92 7.20
CA ARG A 124 -11.46 2.16 6.45
C ARG A 124 -10.34 2.47 5.45
N TYR A 125 -9.10 2.38 5.91
CA TYR A 125 -7.93 2.60 5.05
C TYR A 125 -7.93 1.65 3.83
N CYS A 126 -8.21 0.37 4.04
CA CYS A 126 -8.20 -0.62 2.96
C CYS A 126 -9.38 -0.42 2.00
N ALA A 127 -10.57 -0.10 2.50
CA ALA A 127 -11.73 0.17 1.68
C ALA A 127 -11.57 1.46 0.85
N THR A 128 -11.00 2.51 1.43
CA THR A 128 -10.61 3.72 0.69
C THR A 128 -9.58 3.41 -0.41
N ASN A 129 -8.59 2.55 -0.13
CA ASN A 129 -7.64 2.13 -1.16
C ASN A 129 -8.30 1.30 -2.27
N LEU A 130 -9.26 0.43 -1.96
CA LEU A 130 -10.04 -0.26 -2.99
C LEU A 130 -10.82 0.74 -3.86
N ALA A 131 -11.44 1.77 -3.27
CA ALA A 131 -12.14 2.80 -4.04
C ALA A 131 -11.19 3.53 -5.01
N ARG A 132 -9.98 3.87 -4.56
CA ARG A 132 -8.94 4.49 -5.41
C ARG A 132 -8.46 3.55 -6.52
N VAL A 133 -8.19 2.29 -6.20
CA VAL A 133 -7.80 1.26 -7.19
C VAL A 133 -8.90 1.09 -8.23
N ALA A 134 -10.15 1.02 -7.80
CA ALA A 134 -11.31 0.89 -8.67
C ALA A 134 -11.43 2.08 -9.62
N LEU A 135 -11.26 3.31 -9.13
CA LEU A 135 -11.26 4.51 -9.97
C LEU A 135 -10.12 4.53 -10.99
N VAL A 136 -8.90 4.18 -10.59
CA VAL A 136 -7.75 4.10 -11.52
C VAL A 136 -8.00 3.09 -12.65
N LEU A 137 -8.78 2.04 -12.38
CA LEU A 137 -9.08 0.97 -13.32
C LEU A 137 -10.44 1.14 -14.00
N ASP A 138 -11.18 2.23 -13.79
CA ASP A 138 -12.56 2.40 -14.27
C ASP A 138 -13.49 1.22 -13.89
N ASP A 139 -13.33 0.65 -12.69
CA ASP A 139 -14.08 -0.50 -12.18
C ASP A 139 -15.20 -0.07 -11.21
N TYR A 140 -16.34 0.35 -11.77
CA TYR A 140 -17.45 0.87 -10.97
C TYR A 140 -18.13 -0.18 -10.08
N GLU A 141 -18.03 -1.47 -10.42
CA GLU A 141 -18.52 -2.55 -9.55
C GLU A 141 -17.70 -2.60 -8.26
N SER A 142 -16.37 -2.60 -8.38
CA SER A 142 -15.45 -2.58 -7.24
C SER A 142 -15.54 -1.27 -6.45
N LEU A 143 -15.79 -0.14 -7.12
CA LEU A 143 -16.05 1.13 -6.45
C LEU A 143 -17.31 1.08 -5.58
N ASN A 144 -18.42 0.54 -6.11
CA ASN A 144 -19.65 0.37 -5.34
C ASN A 144 -19.42 -0.57 -4.15
N SER A 145 -18.67 -1.66 -4.33
CA SER A 145 -18.30 -2.56 -3.24
C SER A 145 -17.51 -1.82 -2.14
N ALA A 146 -16.51 -1.01 -2.53
CA ALA A 146 -15.72 -0.21 -1.59
C ALA A 146 -16.56 0.80 -0.80
N LEU A 147 -17.47 1.52 -1.48
CA LEU A 147 -18.37 2.47 -0.82
C LEU A 147 -19.33 1.76 0.15
N ALA A 148 -19.81 0.56 -0.21
CA ALA A 148 -20.66 -0.25 0.66
C ALA A 148 -19.92 -0.66 1.93
N GLU A 149 -18.65 -1.07 1.78
CA GLU A 149 -17.79 -1.36 2.92
C GLU A 149 -17.58 -0.14 3.83
N LEU A 150 -17.26 1.02 3.26
CA LEU A 150 -17.06 2.26 4.02
C LEU A 150 -18.32 2.71 4.77
N VAL A 151 -19.49 2.61 4.12
CA VAL A 151 -20.79 2.95 4.73
C VAL A 151 -21.16 1.96 5.83
N ASN A 152 -20.93 0.66 5.63
CA ASN A 152 -21.20 -0.37 6.64
C ASN A 152 -20.24 -0.27 7.83
N ASP A 153 -19.03 0.25 7.63
CA ASP A 153 -18.08 0.54 8.70
C ASP A 153 -18.43 1.84 9.49
N GLY A 154 -19.50 2.54 9.10
CA GLY A 154 -20.02 3.73 9.76
C GLY A 154 -20.18 3.56 11.27
N GLY A 155 -19.41 4.33 12.05
CA GLY A 155 -19.49 4.37 13.51
C GLY A 155 -18.59 3.36 14.24
N PHE A 156 -17.85 2.51 13.52
CA PHE A 156 -16.83 1.66 14.13
C PHE A 156 -15.56 2.47 14.43
N THR A 157 -14.94 2.22 15.59
CA THR A 157 -13.67 2.86 15.99
C THR A 157 -12.65 1.79 16.33
N ARG A 158 -11.49 1.85 15.69
CA ARG A 158 -10.34 0.97 15.93
C ARG A 158 -9.09 1.82 16.16
N SER A 159 -8.10 1.27 16.85
CA SER A 159 -6.89 2.03 17.26
C SER A 159 -6.03 2.51 16.09
N GLU A 160 -6.09 1.80 14.96
CA GLU A 160 -5.30 2.10 13.77
C GLU A 160 -6.15 2.64 12.62
N ASP A 161 -7.47 2.76 12.78
CA ASP A 161 -8.30 3.29 11.69
C ASP A 161 -7.98 4.75 11.41
N SER A 162 -7.93 5.09 10.12
CA SER A 162 -7.88 6.47 9.68
C SER A 162 -9.27 7.11 9.74
N PRO A 163 -9.36 8.44 9.83
CA PRO A 163 -10.60 9.15 9.54
C PRO A 163 -11.12 8.82 8.14
N TYR A 164 -12.39 9.14 7.89
CA TYR A 164 -12.94 9.03 6.55
C TYR A 164 -12.26 10.04 5.60
N GLU A 165 -11.86 9.56 4.42
CA GLU A 165 -11.16 10.36 3.42
C GLU A 165 -12.06 10.55 2.19
N PHE A 166 -12.29 11.79 1.78
CA PHE A 166 -13.25 12.14 0.73
C PHE A 166 -12.58 12.63 -0.57
N ASP A 167 -11.25 12.59 -0.63
CA ASP A 167 -10.43 13.15 -1.73
C ASP A 167 -10.68 12.50 -3.09
N PHE A 168 -11.18 11.26 -3.10
CA PHE A 168 -11.50 10.53 -4.33
C PHE A 168 -12.91 10.79 -4.86
N ILE A 169 -13.82 11.40 -4.07
CA ILE A 169 -15.23 11.59 -4.46
C ILE A 169 -15.35 12.45 -5.71
N ASP A 170 -14.58 13.53 -5.80
CA ASP A 170 -14.64 14.48 -6.92
C ASP A 170 -14.23 13.85 -8.27
N HIS A 171 -13.64 12.64 -8.24
CA HIS A 171 -13.20 11.90 -9.42
C HIS A 171 -14.22 10.84 -9.87
N ILE A 172 -15.31 10.64 -9.13
CA ILE A 172 -16.33 9.62 -9.44
C ILE A 172 -17.26 10.14 -10.54
N ASP A 173 -17.43 9.38 -11.62
CA ASP A 173 -18.55 9.61 -12.55
C ASP A 173 -19.85 9.17 -11.87
N THR A 174 -20.63 10.16 -11.41
CA THR A 174 -21.90 9.92 -10.73
C THR A 174 -22.91 9.15 -11.59
N SER A 175 -22.80 9.17 -12.92
CA SER A 175 -23.73 8.42 -13.78
C SER A 175 -23.51 6.90 -13.76
N LEU A 176 -22.36 6.44 -13.26
CA LEU A 176 -21.94 5.03 -13.26
C LEU A 176 -21.89 4.40 -11.86
N VAL A 177 -22.00 5.20 -10.81
CA VAL A 177 -21.97 4.77 -9.40
C VAL A 177 -23.37 4.71 -8.79
N ASP A 178 -23.56 3.89 -7.76
CA ASP A 178 -24.78 3.91 -6.96
C ASP A 178 -24.90 5.25 -6.21
N GLN A 179 -25.87 6.05 -6.64
CA GLN A 179 -26.12 7.41 -6.11
C GLN A 179 -26.57 7.42 -4.66
N GLU A 180 -27.35 6.43 -4.23
CA GLU A 180 -27.79 6.34 -2.84
C GLU A 180 -26.59 6.03 -1.94
N LEU A 181 -25.74 5.12 -2.39
CA LEU A 181 -24.56 4.71 -1.67
C LEU A 181 -23.54 5.85 -1.55
N LEU A 182 -23.29 6.57 -2.65
CA LEU A 182 -22.42 7.75 -2.65
C LEU A 182 -22.96 8.84 -1.71
N ALA A 183 -24.26 9.09 -1.72
CA ALA A 183 -24.89 10.06 -0.82
C ALA A 183 -24.73 9.64 0.66
N ARG A 184 -24.93 8.35 0.98
CA ARG A 184 -24.73 7.84 2.34
C ARG A 184 -23.28 7.99 2.80
N TYR A 185 -22.32 7.65 1.93
CA TYR A 185 -20.89 7.82 2.22
C TYR A 185 -20.55 9.29 2.49
N SER A 186 -21.04 10.20 1.65
CA SER A 186 -20.82 11.65 1.77
C SER A 186 -21.39 12.27 3.05
N ASN A 187 -22.29 11.56 3.75
CA ASN A 187 -22.88 11.99 5.02
C ASN A 187 -22.16 11.40 6.25
N LEU A 188 -21.11 10.58 6.07
CA LEU A 188 -20.30 10.08 7.18
C LEU A 188 -19.48 11.21 7.80
N ASP A 189 -19.32 11.18 9.13
CA ASP A 189 -18.56 12.20 9.85
C ASP A 189 -17.05 12.04 9.57
N PRO A 190 -16.34 13.07 9.09
CA PRO A 190 -14.90 13.02 8.87
C PRO A 190 -14.05 12.93 10.15
N ARG A 191 -14.66 12.94 11.34
CA ARG A 191 -13.98 12.96 12.64
C ARG A 191 -13.26 11.67 13.01
#